data_AF-A0A4D4LNJ0-F1
#
_entry.id   AF-A0A4D4LNJ0-F1
#
_cell.length_a   1.000
_cell.length_b   1.000
_cell.length_c   1.000
_cell.angle_alpha   90.00
_cell.angle_beta   90.00
_cell.angle_gamma   90.00
#
_symmetry.space_group_name_H-M   'P 1'
#
loop_
_entity.id
_entity.type
_entity.pdbx_description
1 polymer ?
#
loop_
_entity_poly.entity_id
_entity_poly.type
_entity_poly.pdbx_seq_one_letter_code
_entity_poly.pdbx_strand_id
1 'polypeptide(L)'
;MLFAAADPVEAANDTGLGGSVWGTDLDRAEAVAGRLECGTAWINHHAETSLAQPFAGSKDSGVGVAGGPWGLYGNLSPFIVHRPAEG
;
A
#
# COMPACT_ATOMS: atom_id res chain seq x y z
N MET A 1 -12.39 9.79 -12.71
CA MET A 1 -13.57 10.48 -12.15
C MET A 1 -13.40 11.97 -12.44
N LEU A 2 -14.36 12.62 -13.12
CA LEU A 2 -14.34 14.06 -13.35
C LEU A 2 -15.16 14.70 -12.23
N PHE A 3 -14.50 15.34 -11.26
CA PHE A 3 -15.14 16.15 -10.23
C PHE A 3 -14.82 17.62 -10.42
N ALA A 4 -15.82 18.45 -10.21
CA ALA A 4 -15.72 19.90 -10.17
C ALA A 4 -15.30 20.37 -8.75
N ALA A 5 -14.37 21.33 -8.71
CA ALA A 5 -14.10 22.29 -7.63
C ALA A 5 -13.34 21.88 -6.34
N ALA A 6 -12.77 20.68 -6.21
CA ALA A 6 -11.77 20.35 -5.18
C ALA A 6 -10.46 19.86 -5.83
N ASP A 7 -9.31 20.02 -5.14
CA ASP A 7 -8.06 19.42 -5.60
C ASP A 7 -8.29 17.90 -5.74
N PRO A 8 -8.11 17.31 -6.94
CA PRO A 8 -8.39 15.89 -7.16
C PRO A 8 -7.57 14.97 -6.25
N VAL A 9 -6.45 15.42 -5.70
CA VAL A 9 -5.66 14.67 -4.71
C VAL A 9 -6.40 14.56 -3.38
N GLU A 10 -7.00 15.65 -2.90
CA GLU A 10 -7.78 15.66 -1.66
C GLU A 10 -8.96 14.70 -1.76
N ALA A 11 -9.69 14.75 -2.89
CA ALA A 11 -10.80 13.83 -3.14
C ALA A 11 -10.34 12.36 -3.25
N ALA A 12 -9.16 12.09 -3.81
CA ALA A 12 -8.62 10.74 -3.88
C ALA A 12 -8.23 10.21 -2.49
N ASN A 13 -7.78 11.09 -1.61
CA ASN A 13 -7.36 10.77 -0.26
C ASN A 13 -8.53 10.44 0.68
N ASP A 14 -9.80 10.58 0.28
CA ASP A 14 -10.92 10.07 1.10
C ASP A 14 -10.89 8.54 1.25
N THR A 15 -10.15 7.83 0.39
CA THR A 15 -9.92 6.38 0.47
C THR A 15 -8.43 6.06 0.63
N GLY A 16 -8.08 4.81 0.96
CA GLY A 16 -6.72 4.47 1.38
C GLY A 16 -6.11 3.20 0.79
N LEU A 17 -6.80 2.50 -0.12
CA LEU A 17 -6.30 1.21 -0.62
C LEU A 17 -5.16 1.40 -1.64
N GLY A 18 -5.44 2.15 -2.71
CA GLY A 18 -4.46 2.47 -3.74
C GLY A 18 -4.99 3.56 -4.67
N GLY A 19 -4.09 4.18 -5.44
CA GLY A 19 -4.44 5.26 -6.36
C GLY A 19 -3.53 5.28 -7.58
N SER A 20 -4.06 5.74 -8.72
CA SER A 20 -3.30 5.87 -9.96
C SER A 20 -3.22 7.30 -10.44
N VAL A 21 -2.03 7.70 -10.86
CA VAL A 21 -1.74 8.98 -11.51
C VAL A 21 -1.41 8.70 -12.96
N TRP A 22 -1.99 9.48 -13.87
CA TRP A 22 -1.79 9.34 -15.31
C TRP A 22 -1.27 10.65 -15.89
N GLY A 23 -0.20 10.58 -16.68
CA GLY A 23 0.44 11.76 -17.26
C GLY A 23 1.67 11.44 -18.08
N THR A 24 2.04 12.36 -18.96
CA THR A 24 3.22 12.24 -19.83
C THR A 24 4.49 12.82 -19.20
N ASP A 25 4.34 13.68 -18.19
CA ASP A 25 5.42 14.23 -17.38
C ASP A 25 5.56 13.36 -16.12
N LEU A 26 6.60 12.54 -16.07
CA LEU A 26 6.80 11.56 -14.99
C LEU A 26 7.18 12.22 -13.67
N ASP A 27 7.97 13.30 -13.68
CA ASP A 27 8.35 14.01 -12.47
C ASP A 27 7.11 14.64 -11.82
N ARG A 28 6.23 15.22 -12.64
CA ARG A 28 4.95 15.74 -12.16
C ARG A 28 4.03 14.61 -11.66
N ALA A 29 3.99 13.48 -12.36
CA ALA A 29 3.16 12.34 -11.95
C ALA A 29 3.64 11.75 -10.61
N GLU A 30 4.96 11.65 -10.41
CA GLU A 30 5.58 11.21 -9.15
C GLU A 30 5.29 12.19 -8.02
N ALA A 31 5.41 13.50 -8.27
CA ALA A 31 5.06 14.52 -7.27
C ALA A 31 3.58 14.45 -6.85
N VAL A 32 2.67 14.12 -7.77
CA VAL A 32 1.25 13.88 -7.44
C VAL A 32 1.06 12.56 -6.71
N ALA A 33 1.72 11.48 -7.15
CA ALA A 33 1.63 10.16 -6.52
C ALA A 33 2.12 10.19 -5.06
N GLY A 34 3.18 10.95 -4.77
CA GLY A 34 3.71 11.14 -3.42
C GLY A 34 2.78 11.91 -2.47
N ARG A 35 1.69 12.51 -2.97
CA ARG A 35 0.64 13.14 -2.17
C ARG A 35 -0.55 12.22 -1.88
N LEU A 36 -0.59 11.04 -2.48
CA LEU A 36 -1.65 10.08 -2.24
C LEU A 36 -1.45 9.38 -0.88
N GLU A 37 -2.49 9.38 -0.06
CA GLU A 37 -2.50 8.73 1.24
C GLU A 37 -3.06 7.31 1.14
N CYS A 38 -2.39 6.44 0.39
CA CYS A 38 -2.83 5.07 0.13
C CYS A 38 -1.68 4.06 0.23
N GLY A 39 -2.00 2.77 0.20
CA GLY A 39 -0.97 1.72 0.32
C GLY A 39 -0.18 1.45 -0.95
N THR A 40 -0.71 1.77 -2.13
CA THR A 40 0.04 1.71 -3.39
C THR A 40 -0.39 2.81 -4.34
N ALA A 41 0.58 3.59 -4.80
CA ALA A 41 0.42 4.54 -5.89
C ALA A 41 1.00 3.97 -7.19
N TRP A 42 0.26 4.06 -8.29
CA TRP A 42 0.72 3.66 -9.62
C TRP A 42 0.82 4.88 -10.54
N ILE A 43 1.85 4.94 -11.38
CA ILE A 43 2.01 5.97 -12.41
C ILE A 43 1.84 5.31 -13.77
N ASN A 44 0.87 5.75 -14.57
CA ASN A 44 0.54 5.18 -15.90
C ASN A 44 0.23 3.67 -15.91
N HIS A 45 -0.10 3.14 -14.74
CA HIS A 45 -0.51 1.76 -14.50
C HIS A 45 -1.66 1.77 -13.49
N HIS A 46 -2.36 0.66 -13.33
CA HIS A 46 -3.39 0.52 -12.30
C HIS A 46 -3.53 -0.94 -11.88
N ALA A 47 -3.60 -1.16 -10.57
CA ALA A 47 -3.74 -2.50 -9.98
C ALA A 47 -2.67 -3.51 -10.45
N GLU A 48 -1.54 -3.02 -10.97
CA GLU A 48 -0.39 -3.85 -11.29
C GLU A 48 0.32 -4.19 -9.99
N THR A 49 0.28 -5.47 -9.63
CA THR A 49 0.76 -5.95 -8.33
C THR A 49 1.61 -7.19 -8.52
N SER A 50 2.56 -7.38 -7.61
CA SER A 50 3.37 -8.59 -7.51
C SER A 50 3.17 -9.23 -6.15
N LEU A 51 3.16 -10.56 -6.10
CA LEU A 51 3.11 -11.31 -4.83
C LEU A 51 4.33 -11.03 -3.93
N ALA A 52 5.43 -10.52 -4.49
CA ALA A 52 6.61 -10.13 -3.74
C ALA A 52 6.50 -8.72 -3.13
N GLN A 53 5.56 -7.89 -3.58
CA GLN A 53 5.34 -6.54 -3.08
C GLN A 53 4.37 -6.57 -1.88
N PRO A 54 4.52 -5.66 -0.91
CA PRO A 54 3.52 -5.48 0.13
C PRO A 54 2.25 -4.88 -0.47
N PHE A 55 1.11 -5.45 -0.12
CA PHE A 55 -0.22 -4.91 -0.37
C PHE A 55 -0.87 -4.58 0.97
N ALA A 56 -1.07 -3.30 1.22
CA ALA A 56 -1.64 -2.77 2.45
C ALA A 56 -2.62 -1.65 2.11
N GLY A 57 -3.53 -1.33 3.02
CA GLY A 57 -4.37 -0.14 2.94
C GLY A 57 -4.02 0.86 4.03
N SER A 58 -4.56 2.06 3.91
CA SER A 58 -4.63 3.07 4.96
C SER A 58 -6.09 3.41 5.29
N LYS A 59 -6.32 4.13 6.40
CA LYS A 59 -7.64 4.63 6.81
C LYS A 59 -8.65 3.47 6.95
N ASP A 60 -9.86 3.64 6.42
CA ASP A 60 -10.92 2.63 6.44
C ASP A 60 -10.71 1.49 5.44
N SER A 61 -9.57 1.46 4.73
CA SER A 61 -9.23 0.37 3.78
C SER A 61 -8.69 -0.89 4.46
N GLY A 62 -8.60 -0.88 5.78
CA GLY A 62 -8.24 -2.04 6.61
C GLY A 62 -6.85 -1.94 7.24
N VAL A 63 -6.47 -3.02 7.92
CA VAL A 63 -5.20 -3.15 8.65
C VAL A 63 -4.48 -4.43 8.24
N GLY A 64 -3.15 -4.42 8.38
CA GLY A 64 -2.29 -5.55 8.00
C GLY A 64 -1.68 -5.41 6.61
N VAL A 65 -0.83 -6.37 6.26
CA VAL A 65 -0.10 -6.41 4.99
C VAL A 65 -0.22 -7.81 4.40
N ALA A 66 -0.51 -7.91 3.11
CA ALA A 66 -0.43 -9.14 2.33
C ALA A 66 0.77 -9.08 1.37
N GLY A 67 1.30 -10.23 0.96
CA GLY A 67 2.42 -10.30 0.03
C GLY A 67 3.78 -9.93 0.63
N GLY A 68 4.84 -10.36 -0.07
CA GLY A 68 6.23 -10.16 0.34
C GLY A 68 6.58 -10.68 1.75
N PRO A 69 7.75 -10.28 2.26
CA PRO A 69 8.17 -10.63 3.62
C PRO A 69 7.25 -10.07 4.71
N TRP A 70 6.66 -8.89 4.51
CA TRP A 70 5.76 -8.25 5.49
C TRP A 70 4.51 -9.08 5.75
N GLY A 71 3.86 -9.56 4.69
CA GLY A 71 2.71 -10.45 4.83
C GLY A 71 3.11 -11.78 5.45
N LEU A 72 4.26 -12.34 5.09
CA LEU A 72 4.78 -13.56 5.71
C LEU A 72 4.96 -13.38 7.23
N TYR A 73 5.69 -12.35 7.66
CA TYR A 73 5.95 -12.11 9.08
C TYR A 73 4.69 -11.79 9.87
N GLY A 74 3.71 -11.13 9.27
CA GLY A 74 2.41 -10.87 9.91
C GLY A 74 1.56 -12.12 10.14
N ASN A 75 1.81 -13.20 9.38
CA ASN A 75 1.08 -14.47 9.51
C ASN A 75 1.84 -15.54 10.32
N LEU A 76 3.13 -15.31 10.63
CA LEU A 76 3.92 -16.23 11.45
C LEU A 76 3.76 -15.88 12.93
N SER A 77 3.58 -16.90 13.76
CA SER A 77 3.63 -16.79 15.22
C SER A 77 4.94 -17.38 15.72
N PRO A 78 5.87 -16.56 16.26
CA PRO A 78 7.08 -17.09 16.88
C PRO A 78 6.73 -18.09 17.99
N PHE A 79 7.39 -19.24 17.99
CA PHE A 79 7.17 -20.29 18.98
C PHE A 79 8.53 -20.77 19.48
N ILE A 80 8.73 -20.69 20.80
CA ILE A 80 9.99 -21.06 21.46
C ILE A 80 9.66 -21.94 22.65
N VAL A 81 10.32 -23.10 22.73
CA VAL A 81 10.26 -23.99 23.90
C VAL A 81 11.68 -24.19 24.42
N HIS A 82 11.90 -23.83 25.67
CA HIS A 82 13.12 -24.16 26.40
C HIS A 82 12.87 -25.38 27.29
N ARG A 83 13.79 -26.35 27.26
CA ARG A 83 13.81 -27.47 28.20
C ARG A 83 15.17 -27.57 28.89
N PRO A 84 15.23 -27.99 30.16
CA PRO A 84 16.49 -28.22 30.85
C PRO A 84 17.31 -29.36 30.21
N ALA A 85 18.62 -29.32 30.39
CA ALA A 85 19.49 -30.45 30.05
C ALA A 85 19.19 -31.64 30.99
N GLU A 86 19.16 -32.84 30.46
CA GLU A 86 19.06 -34.05 31.28
C GLU A 86 20.42 -34.34 31.92
N GLY A 87 20.42 -34.50 33.24
CA GLY A 87 21.61 -34.78 34.05
C GLY A 87 22.08 -36.22 33.97
#